data_AF-A0A183PL99-F1
#
_entry.id   AF-A0A183PL99-F1
#
_cell.length_a   1.000
_cell.length_b   1.000
_cell.length_c   1.000
_cell.angle_alpha   90.00
_cell.angle_beta   90.00
_cell.angle_gamma   90.00
#
_symmetry.space_group_name_H-M   'P 1'
#
loop_
_entity.id
_entity.type
_entity.pdbx_description
1 polymer ?
#
loop_
_entity_poly.entity_id
_entity_poly.type
_entity_poly.pdbx_seq_one_letter_code
_entity_poly.pdbx_strand_id
1 'polypeptide(L)'
;MEGVRTRKGADIASDHHLVVANLKLKLKKNWTSGQTAIQRFNTAFLRDTDKLSEFKIAINNRFQAFQDLLEEEKTTMEDKWKGIKEALTSTCQ
;
A
#
# COMPACT_ATOMS: atom_id res chain seq x y z
N MET A 1 54.86 34.28 -7.33
CA MET A 1 54.65 32.85 -7.01
C MET A 1 54.36 32.78 -5.52
N GLU A 2 53.25 32.27 -5.01
CA GLU A 2 52.16 31.46 -5.57
C GLU A 2 50.83 31.88 -4.91
N GLY A 3 49.75 31.79 -5.68
CA GLY A 3 48.44 32.35 -5.33
C GLY A 3 47.72 31.62 -4.19
N VAL A 4 47.21 32.41 -3.25
CA VAL A 4 46.26 31.96 -2.22
C VAL A 4 44.94 31.61 -2.89
N ARG A 5 44.55 30.33 -2.84
CA ARG A 5 43.31 29.81 -3.41
C ARG A 5 42.19 29.91 -2.37
N THR A 6 41.32 30.91 -2.48
CA THR A 6 40.08 30.98 -1.68
C THR A 6 39.03 30.07 -2.31
N ARG A 7 38.84 28.85 -1.78
CA ARG A 7 37.69 28.02 -2.12
C ARG A 7 36.44 28.70 -1.56
N LYS A 8 35.51 29.15 -2.43
CA LYS A 8 34.13 29.41 -2.01
C LYS A 8 33.55 28.08 -1.54
N GLY A 9 33.40 27.91 -0.23
CA GLY A 9 32.53 26.88 0.31
C GLY A 9 31.11 27.17 -0.18
N ALA A 10 30.45 26.18 -0.77
CA ALA A 10 29.01 26.25 -0.96
C ALA A 10 28.40 26.38 0.44
N ASP A 11 27.67 27.46 0.67
CA ASP A 11 26.95 27.65 1.91
C ASP A 11 25.86 26.57 1.99
N ILE A 12 26.06 25.61 2.89
CA ILE A 12 25.10 24.52 3.19
C ILE A 12 24.08 25.03 4.22
N ALA A 13 24.03 26.33 4.52
CA ALA A 13 22.83 26.95 5.08
C ALA A 13 21.78 27.07 3.98
N SER A 14 21.37 25.93 3.44
CA SER A 14 20.21 25.84 2.60
C SER A 14 19.05 26.22 3.53
N ASP A 15 18.51 27.44 3.38
CA ASP A 15 17.31 27.96 4.08
C ASP A 15 16.06 27.15 3.66
N HIS A 16 16.16 25.83 3.70
CA HIS A 16 15.13 24.89 3.31
C HIS A 16 14.15 24.80 4.47
N HIS A 17 13.28 25.81 4.50
CA HIS A 17 12.11 25.80 5.36
C HIS A 17 11.20 24.69 4.86
N LEU A 18 10.99 23.67 5.70
CA LEU A 18 10.03 22.61 5.41
C LEU A 18 8.63 23.24 5.33
N VAL A 19 8.11 23.41 4.13
CA VAL A 19 6.75 23.91 3.91
C VAL A 19 5.79 22.74 4.08
N VAL A 20 5.14 22.68 5.24
CA VAL A 20 4.08 21.70 5.53
C VAL A 20 2.74 22.32 5.18
N ALA A 21 2.04 21.76 4.20
CA ALA A 21 0.69 22.17 3.84
C ALA A 21 -0.34 21.16 4.35
N ASN A 22 -1.34 21.63 5.11
CA ASN A 22 -2.48 20.82 5.53
C ASN A 22 -3.57 20.88 4.46
N LEU A 23 -3.74 19.78 3.71
CA LEU A 23 -4.76 19.65 2.67
C LEU A 23 -5.96 18.85 3.18
N LYS A 24 -7.13 19.49 3.22
CA LYS A 24 -8.39 18.83 3.60
C LYS A 24 -9.10 18.32 2.35
N LEU A 25 -8.79 17.08 1.94
CA LEU A 25 -9.47 16.42 0.83
C LEU A 25 -10.86 15.93 1.26
N LYS A 26 -11.90 16.30 0.51
CA LYS A 26 -13.25 15.74 0.66
C LYS A 26 -13.43 14.65 -0.41
N LEU A 27 -13.28 13.39 -0.04
CA LEU A 27 -13.52 12.27 -0.94
C LEU A 27 -15.03 12.02 -1.07
N LYS A 28 -15.57 12.15 -2.29
CA LYS A 28 -16.94 11.73 -2.58
C LYS A 28 -16.96 10.21 -2.71
N LYS A 29 -17.64 9.52 -1.79
CA LYS A 29 -17.83 8.08 -1.88
C LYS A 29 -18.89 7.78 -2.95
N ASN A 30 -18.46 7.32 -4.12
CA ASN A 30 -19.37 6.68 -5.07
C ASN A 30 -19.69 5.28 -4.53
N TRP A 31 -20.75 5.18 -3.74
CA TRP A 31 -21.31 3.88 -3.37
C TRP A 31 -21.98 3.27 -4.60
N THR A 32 -21.29 2.40 -5.32
CA THR A 32 -21.88 1.43 -6.27
C THR A 32 -22.52 0.27 -5.50
N SER A 33 -23.34 0.57 -4.48
CA SER A 33 -23.94 -0.45 -3.62
C SER A 33 -25.00 -1.31 -4.33
N GLY A 34 -25.26 -1.07 -5.63
CA GLY A 34 -26.33 -1.72 -6.39
C GLY A 34 -25.90 -2.73 -7.46
N GLN A 35 -24.61 -2.90 -7.77
CA GLN A 35 -24.21 -3.67 -8.97
C GLN A 35 -23.34 -4.91 -8.70
N THR A 36 -22.79 -5.08 -7.50
CA THR A 36 -22.05 -6.29 -7.14
C THR A 36 -22.87 -7.07 -6.13
N ALA A 37 -23.42 -8.21 -6.53
CA ALA A 37 -23.96 -9.18 -5.58
C ALA A 37 -22.85 -9.46 -4.56
N ILE A 38 -23.07 -9.10 -3.29
CA ILE A 38 -22.14 -9.43 -2.21
C ILE A 38 -22.11 -10.95 -2.18
N GLN A 39 -21.04 -11.54 -2.74
CA GLN A 39 -20.82 -12.96 -2.70
C GLN A 39 -20.60 -13.33 -1.23
N ARG A 40 -21.63 -13.92 -0.63
CA ARG A 40 -21.55 -14.42 0.74
C ARG A 40 -20.80 -15.75 0.68
N PHE A 41 -19.55 -15.72 1.09
CA PHE A 41 -18.78 -16.94 1.31
C PHE A 41 -19.36 -17.70 2.51
N ASN A 42 -19.43 -19.02 2.43
CA ASN A 42 -19.90 -19.86 3.53
C ASN A 42 -18.85 -19.86 4.65
N THR A 43 -19.07 -19.07 5.69
CA THR A 43 -18.12 -18.91 6.81
C THR A 43 -18.20 -20.03 7.85
N ALA A 44 -18.96 -21.10 7.61
CA ALA A 44 -19.03 -22.23 8.53
C ALA A 44 -17.66 -22.87 8.80
N PHE A 45 -16.75 -22.82 7.82
CA PHE A 45 -15.37 -23.31 7.95
C PHE A 45 -14.54 -22.53 8.98
N LEU A 46 -14.87 -21.25 9.21
CA LEU A 46 -14.16 -20.39 10.18
C LEU A 46 -14.64 -20.59 11.62
N ARG A 47 -15.63 -21.47 11.87
CA ARG A 47 -16.04 -21.84 13.23
C ARG A 47 -15.06 -22.78 13.91
N ASP A 48 -14.27 -23.51 13.13
CA ASP A 48 -13.19 -24.35 13.61
C ASP A 48 -11.96 -23.48 13.87
N THR A 49 -11.50 -23.47 15.11
CA THR A 49 -10.42 -22.61 15.59
C THR A 49 -9.09 -22.92 14.91
N ASP A 50 -8.83 -24.21 14.61
CA ASP A 50 -7.59 -24.64 13.98
C ASP A 50 -7.56 -24.18 12.52
N LYS A 51 -8.68 -24.39 11.82
CA LYS A 51 -8.88 -23.90 10.45
C LYS A 51 -8.85 -22.38 10.33
N LEU A 52 -9.38 -21.66 11.32
CA LEU A 52 -9.29 -20.20 11.39
C LEU A 52 -7.83 -19.74 11.51
N SER A 53 -7.03 -20.44 12.32
CA SER A 53 -5.60 -20.15 12.49
C SER A 53 -4.83 -20.37 11.19
N GLU A 54 -5.03 -21.51 10.54
CA GLU A 54 -4.42 -21.84 9.24
C GLU A 54 -4.81 -20.82 8.17
N PHE A 55 -6.09 -20.43 8.12
CA PHE A 55 -6.58 -19.41 7.19
C PHE A 55 -5.92 -18.04 7.42
N LYS A 56 -5.76 -17.62 8.69
CA LYS A 56 -5.04 -16.39 9.03
C LYS A 56 -3.58 -16.43 8.58
N ILE A 57 -2.90 -17.56 8.78
CA ILE A 57 -1.51 -17.74 8.35
C ILE A 57 -1.42 -17.67 6.83
N ALA A 58 -2.30 -18.36 6.11
CA ALA A 58 -2.33 -18.37 4.65
C ALA A 58 -2.56 -16.96 4.07
N ILE A 59 -3.47 -16.18 4.66
CA ILE A 59 -3.70 -14.77 4.30
C ILE A 59 -2.43 -13.94 4.52
N ASN A 60 -1.84 -14.02 5.72
CA ASN A 60 -0.67 -13.21 6.06
C ASN A 60 0.51 -13.50 5.14
N ASN A 61 0.77 -14.78 4.86
CA ASN A 61 1.86 -15.20 3.96
C ASN A 61 1.64 -14.67 2.54
N ARG A 62 0.42 -14.77 2.00
CA ARG A 62 0.09 -14.27 0.65
C ARG A 62 0.12 -12.74 0.59
N PHE A 63 -0.34 -12.06 1.64
CA PHE A 63 -0.31 -10.61 1.70
C PHE A 63 1.12 -10.09 1.79
N GLN A 64 1.99 -10.78 2.52
CA GLN A 64 3.42 -10.45 2.55
C GLN A 64 4.06 -10.62 1.17
N ALA A 65 3.86 -11.78 0.52
CA ALA A 65 4.36 -12.00 -0.85
C ALA A 65 3.82 -10.96 -1.85
N PHE A 66 2.59 -10.50 -1.65
CA PHE A 66 2.00 -9.44 -2.46
C PHE A 66 2.63 -8.06 -2.19
N GLN A 67 2.96 -7.73 -0.94
CA GLN A 67 3.71 -6.51 -0.63
C GLN A 67 5.10 -6.54 -1.25
N ASP A 68 5.79 -7.68 -1.15
CA ASP A 68 7.13 -7.85 -1.71
C ASP A 68 7.10 -7.64 -3.25
N LEU A 69 6.10 -8.21 -3.94
CA LEU A 69 5.85 -7.97 -5.37
C LEU A 69 5.60 -6.49 -5.69
N LEU A 70 4.87 -5.80 -4.81
CA LEU A 70 4.42 -4.42 -5.01
C LEU A 70 5.50 -3.37 -4.73
N GLU A 71 6.52 -3.72 -3.95
CA GLU A 71 7.75 -2.96 -3.77
C GLU A 71 8.72 -3.14 -4.97
N GLU A 72 8.71 -4.29 -5.63
CA GLU A 72 9.49 -4.52 -6.86
C GLU A 72 8.89 -3.82 -8.09
N GLU A 73 7.56 -3.65 -8.14
CA GLU A 73 6.85 -3.09 -9.29
C GLU A 73 6.54 -1.58 -9.15
N LYS A 74 7.02 -0.74 -10.09
CA LYS A 74 6.56 0.66 -10.25
C LYS A 74 5.18 0.72 -10.93
N THR A 75 4.19 0.07 -10.33
CA THR A 75 2.81 0.03 -10.84
C THR A 75 2.00 1.23 -10.43
N THR A 76 0.99 1.57 -11.24
CA THR A 76 0.02 2.61 -10.92
C THR A 76 -0.79 2.22 -9.68
N MET A 77 -1.35 3.20 -8.97
CA MET A 77 -2.15 2.92 -7.78
C MET A 77 -3.39 2.05 -8.09
N GLU A 78 -3.95 2.18 -9.30
CA GLU A 78 -5.04 1.31 -9.77
C GLU A 78 -4.60 -0.16 -9.92
N ASP A 79 -3.43 -0.40 -10.50
CA ASP A 79 -2.89 -1.76 -10.68
C ASP A 79 -2.58 -2.42 -9.33
N LYS A 80 -2.03 -1.64 -8.40
CA LYS A 80 -1.80 -2.07 -7.00
C LYS A 80 -3.11 -2.48 -6.33
N TRP A 81 -4.17 -1.68 -6.47
CA TRP A 81 -5.48 -2.01 -5.93
C TRP A 81 -6.11 -3.25 -6.57
N LYS A 82 -5.90 -3.44 -7.87
CA LYS A 82 -6.36 -4.63 -8.60
C LYS A 82 -5.70 -5.91 -8.06
N GLY A 83 -4.38 -5.89 -7.87
CA GLY A 83 -3.66 -7.05 -7.32
C GLY A 83 -4.10 -7.44 -5.90
N ILE A 84 -4.35 -6.46 -5.02
CA ILE A 84 -4.89 -6.72 -3.67
C ILE A 84 -6.23 -7.45 -3.77
N LYS A 85 -7.10 -7.00 -4.67
CA LYS A 85 -8.43 -7.57 -4.86
C LYS A 85 -8.35 -9.02 -5.34
N GLU A 86 -7.44 -9.32 -6.27
CA GLU A 86 -7.21 -10.66 -6.82
C GLU A 86 -6.63 -11.62 -5.76
N ALA A 87 -5.62 -11.18 -5.00
CA ALA A 87 -5.01 -11.98 -3.93
C ALA A 87 -6.01 -12.36 -2.83
N LEU A 88 -6.85 -11.40 -2.42
CA LEU A 88 -7.92 -11.65 -1.45
C LEU A 88 -9.00 -12.59 -2.01
N THR A 89 -9.41 -12.41 -3.26
CA THR A 89 -10.42 -13.27 -3.91
C THR A 89 -9.92 -14.72 -4.04
N SER A 90 -8.66 -14.91 -4.44
CA SER A 90 -8.03 -16.24 -4.57
C SER A 90 -7.84 -16.96 -3.23
N THR A 91 -7.87 -16.25 -2.11
CA THR A 91 -7.73 -16.87 -0.78
C THR A 91 -9.08 -17.22 -0.16
N CYS A 92 -10.15 -16.54 -0.60
CA CYS A 92 -11.52 -16.79 -0.17
C CYS A 92 -12.27 -17.81 -1.07
N GLN A 93 -11.69 -18.17 -2.22
CA GLN A 93 -12.11 -19.31 -3.07
C GLN A 93 -11.47 -20.60 -2.58
#